data_AF-A0A7R9M3M6-F1
#
_entry.id   AF-A0A7R9M3M6-F1
#
_cell.length_a   1.000
_cell.length_b   1.000
_cell.length_c   1.000
_cell.angle_alpha   90.00
_cell.angle_beta   90.00
_cell.angle_gamma   90.00
#
_symmetry.space_group_name_H-M   'P 1'
#
loop_
_entity.id
_entity.type
_entity.pdbx_description
1 polymer ?
#
loop_
_entity_poly.entity_id
_entity_poly.type
_entity_poly.pdbx_seq_one_letter_code
_entity_poly.pdbx_strand_id
1 'polypeptide(L)'
;MSDSGLILQDLTFVHIGNNDYLPDGNINFGKRWQQYNILDQMRLSIIHYPFKRNEQIIEFFANFEDYLSEDAMWQISEDIKPRGVTRK
;
A
#
# COMPACT_ATOMS: atom_id res chain seq x y z
N MET A 1 -4.35 4.06 12.19
CA MET A 1 -4.29 4.10 10.72
C MET A 1 -3.26 3.05 10.35
N SER A 2 -3.71 1.89 9.92
CA SER A 2 -2.86 0.74 9.58
C SER A 2 -2.29 0.99 8.19
N ASP A 3 -0.97 1.17 8.08
CA ASP A 3 -0.32 1.31 6.78
C ASP A 3 -0.40 -0.03 6.03
N SER A 4 -1.23 -0.09 5.00
CA SER A 4 -1.44 -1.30 4.18
C SER A 4 -0.12 -1.86 3.62
N GLY A 5 0.90 -1.00 3.43
CA GLY A 5 2.24 -1.40 3.01
C GLY A 5 2.98 -2.27 4.03
N LEU A 6 2.87 -1.97 5.33
CA LEU A 6 3.52 -2.76 6.38
C LEU A 6 2.93 -4.17 6.48
N ILE A 7 1.61 -4.28 6.38
CA ILE A 7 0.92 -5.58 6.43
C ILE A 7 1.32 -6.45 5.22
N LEU A 8 1.40 -5.85 4.01
CA LEU A 8 1.84 -6.57 2.81
C LEU A 8 3.31 -7.00 2.91
N GLN A 9 4.16 -6.15 3.47
CA GLN A 9 5.55 -6.46 3.75
C GLN A 9 5.66 -7.65 4.72
N ASP A 10 5.00 -7.59 5.87
CA ASP A 10 5.02 -8.65 6.88
C ASP A 10 4.51 -9.99 6.34
N LEU A 11 3.44 -9.94 5.53
CA LEU A 11 2.91 -11.12 4.86
C LEU A 11 3.93 -11.72 3.89
N THR A 12 4.65 -10.87 3.16
CA THR A 12 5.72 -11.29 2.23
C THR A 12 6.88 -11.93 2.98
N PHE A 13 7.31 -11.35 4.10
CA PHE A 13 8.37 -11.92 4.96
C PHE A 13 8.00 -13.30 5.49
N VAL A 14 6.78 -13.47 6.02
CA VAL A 14 6.32 -14.78 6.51
C VAL A 14 6.20 -15.80 5.37
N HIS A 15 5.74 -15.38 4.20
CA HIS A 15 5.60 -16.25 3.03
C HIS A 15 6.94 -16.78 2.53
N ILE A 16 7.94 -15.91 2.38
CA ILE A 16 9.29 -16.25 1.88
C ILE A 16 10.10 -16.98 2.96
N GLY A 17 10.00 -16.55 4.22
CA GLY A 17 10.83 -17.07 5.32
C GLY A 17 10.42 -18.44 5.86
N ASN A 18 9.21 -18.92 5.56
CA ASN A 18 8.69 -20.19 6.10
C ASN A 18 8.17 -21.10 4.97
N ASN A 19 8.55 -22.38 4.98
CA ASN A 19 7.97 -23.36 4.06
C ASN A 19 6.51 -23.65 4.40
N ASP A 20 5.70 -23.93 3.37
CA ASP A 20 4.29 -24.32 3.52
C ASP A 20 4.12 -25.67 4.21
N TYR A 21 5.11 -26.54 4.07
CA TYR A 21 5.16 -27.86 4.67
C TYR A 21 6.40 -27.99 5.56
N LEU A 22 6.25 -28.77 6.62
CA LEU A 22 7.35 -29.23 7.45
C LEU A 22 8.17 -30.30 6.69
N PRO A 23 9.39 -30.64 7.14
CA PRO A 23 10.25 -31.61 6.47
C PRO A 23 9.64 -33.02 6.31
N ASP A 24 8.65 -33.35 7.14
CA ASP A 24 7.89 -34.60 7.10
C ASP A 24 6.70 -34.57 6.09
N GLY A 25 6.52 -33.46 5.37
CA GLY A 25 5.43 -33.25 4.42
C GLY A 25 4.12 -32.80 5.03
N ASN A 26 4.03 -32.66 6.35
CA ASN A 26 2.83 -32.14 7.02
C ASN A 26 2.71 -30.62 6.83
N ILE A 27 1.48 -30.10 6.88
CA ILE A 27 1.23 -28.65 6.74
C ILE A 27 1.89 -27.90 7.91
N ASN A 28 2.58 -26.81 7.59
CA ASN A 28 3.13 -25.91 8.58
C ASN A 28 2.03 -24.98 9.14
N PHE A 29 1.31 -25.45 10.17
CA PHE A 29 0.27 -24.66 10.84
C PHE A 29 0.83 -23.41 11.55
N GLY A 30 2.11 -23.42 11.95
CA GLY A 30 2.77 -22.24 12.52
C GLY A 30 2.80 -21.07 11.52
N LYS A 31 3.17 -21.35 10.27
CA LYS A 31 3.11 -20.36 9.17
C LYS A 31 1.68 -19.85 8.97
N ARG A 32 0.69 -20.75 8.93
CA ARG A 32 -0.73 -20.37 8.73
C ARG A 32 -1.26 -19.50 9.85
N TRP A 33 -0.87 -19.80 11.09
CA TRP A 33 -1.24 -19.00 12.25
C TRP A 33 -0.63 -17.59 12.21
N GLN A 34 0.64 -17.47 11.82
CA GLN A 34 1.29 -16.16 11.64
C GLN A 34 0.60 -15.33 10.55
N GLN A 35 0.32 -15.94 9.38
CA GLN A 35 -0.42 -15.28 8.30
C GLN A 35 -1.81 -14.80 8.76
N TYR A 36 -2.52 -15.63 9.52
CA TYR A 36 -3.82 -15.25 10.10
C TYR A 36 -3.71 -14.02 11.01
N ASN A 37 -2.75 -13.98 11.94
CA ASN A 37 -2.59 -12.85 12.86
C ASN A 37 -2.23 -11.55 12.13
N ILE A 38 -1.44 -11.61 11.06
CA ILE A 38 -1.12 -10.46 10.22
C ILE A 38 -2.40 -9.93 9.54
N LEU A 39 -3.21 -10.82 8.96
CA LEU A 39 -4.46 -10.44 8.29
C LEU A 39 -5.56 -10.00 9.27
N ASP A 40 -5.58 -10.50 10.50
CA ASP A 40 -6.56 -10.09 11.50
C ASP A 40 -6.44 -8.57 11.81
N GLN A 41 -5.24 -8.00 11.70
CA GLN A 41 -5.04 -6.54 11.79
C GLN A 41 -5.76 -5.75 10.70
N MET A 42 -5.99 -6.34 9.51
CA MET A 42 -6.78 -5.73 8.44
C MET A 42 -8.27 -5.64 8.78
N ARG A 43 -8.79 -6.33 9.81
CA ARG A 43 -10.21 -6.21 10.21
C ARG A 43 -10.61 -4.78 10.57
N LEU A 44 -9.65 -3.92 10.92
CA LEU A 44 -9.90 -2.49 11.14
C LEU A 44 -10.48 -1.78 9.91
N SER A 45 -10.22 -2.29 8.69
CA SER A 45 -10.81 -1.79 7.44
C SER A 45 -12.30 -2.07 7.29
N ILE A 46 -12.88 -2.96 8.11
CA ILE A 46 -14.31 -3.31 8.10
C ILE A 46 -15.15 -2.28 8.88
N ILE A 47 -14.50 -1.45 9.69
CA ILE A 47 -15.16 -0.41 10.48
C ILE A 47 -15.66 0.69 9.52
N HIS A 48 -16.97 0.92 9.54
CA HIS A 48 -17.58 1.96 8.72
C HIS A 48 -17.24 3.33 9.29
N TYR A 49 -16.70 4.20 8.45
CA TYR A 49 -16.52 5.59 8.82
C TYR A 49 -17.88 6.29 8.95
N PRO A 50 -18.09 7.18 9.94
CA PRO A 50 -19.37 7.85 10.18
C PRO A 50 -19.65 9.00 9.18
N PHE A 51 -19.04 8.97 8.00
CA PHE A 51 -19.19 10.01 6.97
C PHE A 51 -20.24 9.58 5.94
N LYS A 52 -21.05 10.53 5.47
CA LYS A 52 -21.98 10.29 4.37
C LYS A 52 -21.22 10.27 3.05
N ARG A 53 -21.53 9.30 2.20
CA ARG A 53 -21.06 9.23 0.82
C ARG A 53 -21.53 10.47 0.04
N ASN A 54 -20.64 11.09 -0.73
CA ASN A 54 -20.95 12.23 -1.59
C ASN A 54 -20.45 11.95 -3.02
N GLU A 55 -21.37 11.77 -3.96
CA GLU A 55 -21.03 11.42 -5.35
C GLU A 55 -20.25 12.52 -6.07
N GLN A 56 -20.50 13.81 -5.79
CA GLN A 56 -19.75 14.90 -6.43
C GLN A 56 -18.28 14.90 -6.02
N ILE A 57 -18.00 14.59 -4.75
CA ILE A 57 -16.62 14.46 -4.26
C ILE A 57 -15.96 13.23 -4.86
N ILE A 58 -16.68 12.10 -4.98
CA ILE A 58 -16.15 10.87 -5.54
C ILE A 58 -15.85 11.04 -7.04
N GLU A 59 -16.75 11.67 -7.78
CA GLU A 59 -16.59 12.02 -9.19
C GLU A 59 -15.41 12.97 -9.40
N PHE A 60 -15.22 13.96 -8.52
CA PHE A 60 -14.06 14.86 -8.57
C PHE A 60 -12.72 14.11 -8.52
N PHE A 61 -12.63 13.00 -7.79
CA PHE A 61 -11.42 12.19 -7.77
C PHE A 61 -11.21 11.38 -9.05
N ALA A 62 -12.25 11.19 -9.88
CA ALA A 62 -12.17 10.53 -11.19
C ALA A 62 -11.38 9.20 -11.16
N ASN A 63 -11.61 8.35 -10.15
CA ASN A 63 -10.86 7.11 -9.91
C ASN A 63 -9.33 7.27 -9.87
N PHE A 64 -8.83 8.48 -9.60
CA PHE A 64 -7.43 8.86 -9.67
C PHE A 64 -6.79 8.59 -11.05
N GLU A 65 -7.59 8.66 -12.12
CA GLU A 65 -7.12 8.48 -13.49
C GLU A 65 -6.33 9.71 -13.99
N ASP A 66 -6.61 10.89 -13.45
CA ASP A 66 -5.86 12.11 -13.71
C ASP A 66 -4.54 12.14 -12.92
N TYR A 67 -3.55 11.39 -13.38
CA TYR A 67 -2.20 11.37 -12.80
C TYR A 67 -1.13 11.77 -13.82
N LEU A 68 -0.02 12.28 -13.29
CA LEU A 68 1.21 12.52 -14.05
C LEU A 68 2.20 11.39 -13.75
N SER A 69 2.90 10.91 -14.78
CA SER A 69 4.05 10.03 -14.57
C SER A 69 5.13 10.75 -13.78
N GLU A 70 6.01 9.99 -13.12
CA GLU A 70 7.14 10.54 -12.38
C GLU A 70 8.00 11.46 -13.27
N ASP A 71 8.29 11.04 -14.50
CA ASP A 71 9.06 11.83 -15.47
C ASP A 71 8.36 13.14 -15.86
N ALA A 72 7.04 13.10 -16.11
CA ALA A 72 6.28 14.30 -16.45
C ALA A 72 6.23 15.29 -15.28
N MET A 73 6.04 14.77 -14.06
CA MET A 73 6.05 15.57 -12.84
C MET A 73 7.43 16.17 -12.57
N TRP A 74 8.49 15.40 -12.83
CA TRP A 74 9.87 15.88 -12.71
C TRP A 74 10.18 17.00 -13.71
N GLN A 75 9.80 16.84 -14.98
CA GLN A 75 10.00 17.87 -16.00
C GLN A 75 9.28 19.18 -15.63
N ILE A 76 8.01 19.10 -15.21
CA ILE A 76 7.26 20.26 -14.73
C ILE A 76 7.97 20.91 -13.52
N SER A 77 8.53 20.10 -12.62
CA SER A 77 9.27 20.64 -11.47
C SER A 77 10.52 21.40 -11.89
N GLU A 78 11.27 20.93 -12.90
CA GLU A 78 12.44 21.64 -13.42
C GLU A 78 12.04 22.94 -14.13
N ASP A 79 10.93 22.96 -14.86
CA ASP A 79 10.42 24.16 -15.52
C ASP A 79 9.97 25.23 -14.50
N ILE A 80 9.32 24.81 -13.41
CA ILE A 80 8.90 25.71 -12.31
C ILE A 80 10.11 26.25 -11.55
N LYS A 81 11.09 25.39 -11.26
CA LYS A 81 12.29 25.76 -10.51
C LYS A 81 13.53 25.14 -11.16
N PRO A 82 14.13 25.85 -12.13
CA PRO A 82 15.31 25.35 -12.82
C PRO A 82 16.49 25.19 -11.86
N ARG A 83 17.15 24.03 -11.90
CA ARG A 83 18.39 23.82 -11.14
C ARG A 83 19.55 24.58 -11.80
N GLY A 84 20.34 25.28 -11.00
CA GLY A 84 21.62 25.85 -11.45
C GLY A 84 21.62 27.32 -11.87
N VAL A 85 20.51 28.07 -11.74
CA VAL A 85 20.55 29.53 -11.89
C VAL A 85 21.14 30.14 -10.61
N THR A 86 22.45 30.16 -10.49
CA THR A 86 23.14 31.08 -9.58
C THR A 86 22.81 32.50 -10.08
N ARG A 87 22.11 33.29 -9.26
CA ARG A 87 21.97 34.73 -9.50
C ARG A 87 23.38 35.31 -9.59
N LYS A 88 23.81 35.67 -10.80
CA LYS A 88 24.94 36.59 -11.01
C LYS A 88 24.47 38.01 -10.79
#